data_AF-A0A950D972-F1
#
_entry.id   AF-A0A950D972-F1
#
_cell.length_a   1.000
_cell.length_b   1.000
_cell.length_c   1.000
_cell.angle_alpha   90.00
_cell.angle_beta   90.00
_cell.angle_gamma   90.00
#
_symmetry.space_group_name_H-M   'P 1'
#
loop_
_entity.id
_entity.type
_entity.pdbx_description
1 polymer ?
#
loop_
_entity_poly.entity_id
_entity_poly.type
_entity_poly.pdbx_seq_one_letter_code
_entity_poly.pdbx_strand_id
1 'polypeptide(L)'
;MANRSPNKFLTRLRMTKPIIQAPMTGYVTEQMVIAVSNAGGLGFLPATLLPPHAVGESVALLRQRTRGPIGVNFVAHAAVTPDVERDVAWRARLTARHLLCLRSRPRRRPRPRFGLKRSDGVWECWSIAHYPNRQSIPDPLQYGLPNPPNRDPTSNPHRDSQK
;
A
#
# COMPACT_ATOMS: atom_id res chain seq x y z
N MET A 1 8.45 5.77 -39.67
CA MET A 1 8.25 6.27 -38.29
C MET A 1 6.79 6.67 -38.16
N ALA A 2 6.00 6.00 -37.32
CA ALA A 2 4.55 6.24 -37.26
C ALA A 2 4.26 7.65 -36.70
N ASN A 3 3.61 8.48 -37.53
CA ASN A 3 3.14 9.81 -37.18
C ASN A 3 2.03 9.70 -36.13
N ARG A 4 2.40 9.74 -34.85
CA ARG A 4 1.44 9.63 -33.75
C ARG A 4 0.92 11.03 -33.45
N SER A 5 -0.34 11.29 -33.77
CA SER A 5 -1.03 12.55 -33.46
C SER A 5 -0.79 12.96 -32.00
N PRO A 6 -0.64 14.26 -31.69
CA PRO A 6 -0.35 14.72 -30.33
C PRO A 6 -1.39 14.15 -29.35
N ASN A 7 -0.92 13.45 -28.31
CA ASN A 7 -1.82 12.85 -27.32
C ASN A 7 -2.54 13.97 -26.55
N LYS A 8 -3.82 14.18 -26.89
CA LYS A 8 -4.67 15.24 -26.32
C LYS A 8 -4.66 15.25 -24.79
N PHE A 9 -4.56 14.08 -24.15
CA PHE A 9 -4.49 13.95 -22.70
C PHE A 9 -3.21 14.59 -22.13
N LEU A 10 -2.05 14.27 -22.73
CA LEU A 10 -0.76 14.82 -22.33
C LEU A 10 -0.70 16.33 -22.53
N THR A 11 -1.21 16.83 -23.66
CA THR A 11 -1.29 18.27 -23.92
C THR A 11 -2.17 18.98 -22.89
N ARG A 12 -3.36 18.44 -22.58
CA ARG A 12 -4.30 19.06 -21.64
C ARG A 12 -3.75 19.13 -20.22
N LEU A 13 -3.01 18.11 -19.79
CA LEU A 13 -2.41 18.05 -18.44
C LEU A 13 -0.97 18.56 -18.40
N ARG A 14 -0.43 19.09 -19.50
CA ARG A 14 0.95 19.59 -19.61
C ARG A 14 2.00 18.54 -19.20
N MET A 15 1.75 17.29 -19.56
CA MET A 15 2.65 16.16 -19.35
C MET A 15 3.41 15.85 -20.63
N THR A 16 4.61 15.29 -20.52
CA THR A 16 5.38 14.77 -21.65
C THR A 16 5.43 13.24 -21.67
N LYS A 17 5.15 12.60 -20.54
CA LYS A 17 5.09 11.15 -20.37
C LYS A 17 3.71 10.71 -19.89
N PRO A 18 3.16 9.60 -20.39
CA PRO A 18 1.86 9.07 -19.96
C PRO A 18 1.96 8.29 -18.64
N ILE A 19 2.54 8.92 -17.61
CA ILE A 19 2.76 8.32 -16.30
C ILE A 19 2.13 9.21 -15.23
N ILE A 20 1.24 8.63 -14.46
CA ILE A 20 0.63 9.24 -13.28
C ILE A 20 1.08 8.44 -12.07
N GLN A 21 1.70 9.10 -11.10
CA GLN A 21 2.02 8.48 -9.83
C GLN A 21 0.75 8.45 -8.97
N ALA A 22 0.35 7.27 -8.51
CA ALA A 22 -0.89 7.09 -7.77
C ALA A 22 -0.79 7.70 -6.36
N PRO A 23 -1.80 8.47 -5.90
CA PRO A 23 -1.84 9.00 -4.54
C PRO A 23 -2.01 7.86 -3.53
N MET A 24 -0.95 7.54 -2.79
CA MET A 24 -0.96 6.53 -1.73
C MET A 24 -0.72 7.23 -0.40
N THR A 25 -1.81 7.57 0.28
CA THR A 25 -1.80 8.18 1.62
C THR A 25 -0.87 7.40 2.55
N GLY A 26 0.08 8.10 3.19
CA GLY A 26 1.08 7.50 4.09
C GLY A 26 2.38 7.02 3.43
N TYR A 27 2.44 6.97 2.10
CA TYR A 27 3.65 6.53 1.36
C TYR A 27 4.22 7.60 0.43
N VAL A 28 3.36 8.46 -0.12
CA VAL A 28 3.79 9.51 -1.04
C VAL A 28 4.31 10.72 -0.28
N THR A 29 5.52 11.16 -0.62
CA THR A 29 6.14 12.38 -0.10
C THR A 29 6.07 13.51 -1.14
N GLU A 30 6.22 14.75 -0.71
CA GLU A 30 6.30 15.91 -1.62
C GLU A 30 7.47 15.79 -2.60
N GLN A 31 8.60 15.25 -2.16
CA GLN A 31 9.76 14.98 -3.01
C GLN A 31 9.43 13.99 -4.13
N MET A 32 8.63 12.95 -3.84
CA MET A 32 8.18 11.99 -4.84
C MET A 32 7.30 12.67 -5.90
N VAL A 33 6.39 13.55 -5.47
CA VAL A 33 5.53 14.34 -6.37
C VAL A 33 6.39 15.22 -7.28
N ILE A 34 7.34 15.97 -6.70
CA ILE A 34 8.27 16.85 -7.43
C ILE A 34 9.06 16.04 -8.47
N ALA A 35 9.62 14.90 -8.07
CA ALA A 35 10.44 14.07 -8.95
C ALA A 35 9.65 13.57 -10.16
N VAL A 36 8.41 13.10 -9.96
CA VAL A 36 7.55 12.62 -11.05
C VAL A 36 7.15 13.76 -11.98
N SER A 37 6.75 14.92 -11.42
CA SER A 37 6.36 16.09 -12.20
C SER A 37 7.53 16.65 -13.03
N ASN A 38 8.72 16.74 -12.44
CA ASN A 38 9.93 17.18 -13.15
C ASN A 38 10.39 16.17 -14.21
N ALA A 39 10.14 14.87 -14.00
CA ALA A 39 10.42 13.84 -14.99
C ALA A 39 9.44 13.86 -16.19
N GLY A 40 8.42 14.72 -16.17
CA GLY A 40 7.44 14.88 -17.25
C GLY A 40 6.14 14.09 -17.07
N GLY A 41 5.96 13.45 -15.91
CA GLY A 41 4.70 12.81 -15.52
C GLY A 41 3.80 13.73 -14.70
N LEU A 42 2.79 13.16 -14.06
CA LEU A 42 1.91 13.84 -13.12
C LEU A 42 2.07 13.22 -11.72
N GLY A 43 2.71 13.96 -10.82
CA GLY A 43 2.77 13.60 -9.41
C GLY A 43 1.48 13.98 -8.69
N PHE A 44 1.01 13.14 -7.77
CA PHE A 44 -0.18 13.39 -6.97
C PHE A 44 0.12 13.43 -5.47
N LEU A 45 -0.23 14.54 -4.83
CA LEU A 45 -0.23 14.68 -3.38
C LEU A 45 -1.52 14.09 -2.79
N PRO A 46 -1.47 13.06 -1.93
CA PRO A 46 -2.65 12.61 -1.19
C PRO A 46 -2.99 13.58 -0.05
N ALA A 47 -4.16 14.19 -0.10
CA ALA A 47 -4.67 15.12 0.90
C ALA A 47 -5.67 14.48 1.89
N THR A 48 -5.86 13.15 1.81
CA THR A 48 -6.84 12.40 2.62
C THR A 48 -6.75 12.67 4.13
N LEU A 49 -5.53 12.79 4.65
CA LEU A 49 -5.27 12.97 6.09
C LEU A 49 -4.72 14.36 6.43
N LEU A 50 -4.66 15.26 5.44
CA LEU A 50 -4.13 16.60 5.65
C LEU A 50 -5.28 17.55 6.04
N PRO A 51 -5.11 18.37 7.09
CA PRO A 51 -6.02 19.46 7.34
C PRO A 51 -5.93 20.49 6.20
N PRO A 52 -6.99 21.29 5.94
CA PRO A 52 -7.02 22.21 4.79
C PRO A 52 -5.83 23.17 4.69
N HIS A 53 -5.33 23.69 5.81
CA HIS A 53 -4.17 24.59 5.82
C HIS A 53 -2.88 23.89 5.33
N ALA A 54 -2.65 22.65 5.79
CA ALA A 54 -1.47 21.86 5.40
C ALA A 54 -1.49 21.51 3.90
N VAL A 55 -2.68 21.32 3.31
CA VAL A 55 -2.78 21.14 1.85
C VAL A 55 -2.27 22.38 1.11
N GLY A 56 -2.63 23.58 1.59
CA GLY A 56 -2.17 24.84 1.02
C GLY A 56 -0.65 24.99 1.10
N GLU A 57 -0.07 24.69 2.27
CA GLU A 57 1.38 24.72 2.50
C GLU A 57 2.12 23.74 1.60
N SER A 58 1.68 22.48 1.53
CA SER A 58 2.28 21.48 0.65
C SER A 58 2.17 21.90 -0.82
N VAL A 59 1.03 22.41 -1.27
CA VAL A 59 0.89 22.89 -2.65
C VAL A 59 1.83 24.07 -2.93
N ALA A 60 1.96 25.01 -2.01
CA ALA A 60 2.89 26.13 -2.15
C ALA A 60 4.34 25.64 -2.26
N LEU A 61 4.75 24.70 -1.40
CA LEU A 61 6.07 24.08 -1.44
C LEU A 61 6.33 23.38 -2.78
N LEU A 62 5.37 22.56 -3.24
CA LEU A 62 5.47 21.87 -4.53
C LEU A 62 5.65 22.88 -5.66
N ARG A 63 4.88 23.97 -5.67
CA ARG A 63 4.95 25.02 -6.70
C ARG A 63 6.26 25.79 -6.69
N GLN A 64 6.93 25.92 -5.55
CA GLN A 64 8.28 26.49 -5.47
C GLN A 64 9.35 25.55 -6.06
N ARG A 65 9.11 24.24 -6.09
CA ARG A 65 10.11 23.21 -6.45
C ARG A 65 9.89 22.55 -7.81
N THR A 66 8.72 22.72 -8.43
CA THR A 66 8.45 22.22 -9.78
C THR A 66 7.57 23.17 -10.59
N ARG A 67 7.90 23.32 -11.87
CA ARG A 67 7.04 23.98 -12.87
C ARG A 67 6.14 22.97 -13.62
N GLY A 68 6.33 21.67 -13.35
CA GLY A 68 5.54 20.60 -13.94
C GLY A 68 4.12 20.52 -13.36
N PRO A 69 3.25 19.70 -13.97
CA PRO A 69 1.89 19.52 -13.47
C PRO A 69 1.90 18.71 -12.17
N ILE A 70 1.10 19.13 -11.20
CA ILE A 70 0.87 18.40 -9.94
C ILE A 70 -0.64 18.20 -9.78
N GLY A 71 -1.02 17.07 -9.19
CA GLY A 71 -2.38 16.77 -8.78
C GLY A 71 -2.49 16.72 -7.26
N VAL A 72 -3.70 16.98 -6.74
CA VAL A 72 -4.03 16.78 -5.32
C VAL A 72 -5.23 15.83 -5.27
N ASN A 73 -5.12 14.81 -4.44
CA ASN A 73 -6.16 13.79 -4.29
C ASN A 73 -6.90 13.96 -2.96
N PHE A 74 -8.22 14.00 -3.04
CA PHE A 74 -9.12 14.04 -1.88
C PHE A 74 -9.99 12.79 -1.87
N VAL A 75 -10.47 12.42 -0.69
CA VAL A 75 -11.47 11.38 -0.54
C VAL A 75 -12.85 12.05 -0.43
N ALA A 76 -13.79 11.59 -1.25
CA ALA A 76 -15.15 12.11 -1.33
C ALA A 76 -16.19 11.00 -1.13
N HIS A 77 -16.08 10.25 -0.03
CA HIS A 77 -17.10 9.27 0.35
C HIS A 77 -18.22 9.97 1.15
N ALA A 78 -19.42 9.41 1.11
CA ALA A 78 -20.51 9.87 1.97
C ALA A 78 -20.11 9.74 3.44
N ALA A 79 -20.31 10.80 4.21
CA ALA A 79 -20.03 10.76 5.64
C ALA A 79 -20.88 9.67 6.30
N VAL A 80 -20.22 8.79 7.05
CA VAL A 80 -20.88 7.72 7.80
C VAL A 80 -20.97 8.17 9.25
N THR A 81 -22.17 8.16 9.82
CA THR A 81 -22.36 8.40 11.25
C THR A 81 -21.70 7.28 12.05
N PRO A 82 -20.84 7.58 13.03
CA PRO A 82 -20.23 6.56 13.89
C PRO A 82 -21.31 5.74 14.60
N ASP A 83 -21.16 4.41 14.56
CA ASP A 83 -22.06 3.44 15.18
C ASP A 83 -21.24 2.63 16.19
N VAL A 84 -21.34 3.04 17.47
CA VAL A 84 -20.50 2.49 18.55
C VAL A 84 -20.79 1.01 18.78
N GLU A 85 -22.05 0.59 18.69
CA GLU A 85 -22.43 -0.81 18.88
C GLU A 85 -21.87 -1.69 17.76
N ARG A 86 -21.96 -1.22 16.52
CA ARG A 86 -21.35 -1.90 15.37
C ARG A 86 -19.84 -1.99 15.49
N ASP A 87 -19.17 -0.93 15.94
CA ASP A 87 -17.73 -0.92 16.15
C ASP A 87 -17.29 -1.92 17.23
N VAL A 88 -18.03 -1.99 18.35
CA VAL A 88 -17.78 -2.97 19.41
C VAL A 88 -17.99 -4.39 18.91
N ALA A 89 -19.10 -4.66 18.22
CA ALA A 89 -19.38 -5.96 17.63
C ALA A 89 -18.30 -6.38 16.60
N TRP A 90 -17.84 -5.42 15.79
CA TRP A 90 -16.76 -5.65 14.83
C TRP A 90 -15.43 -5.99 15.50
N ARG A 91 -15.04 -5.23 16.54
CA ARG A 91 -13.83 -5.50 17.34
C ARG A 91 -13.89 -6.88 18.00
N ALA A 92 -15.03 -7.28 18.56
CA ALA A 92 -15.19 -8.60 19.16
C ALA A 92 -14.97 -9.74 18.14
N ARG A 93 -15.52 -9.61 16.92
CA ARG A 93 -15.30 -10.57 15.83
C ARG A 93 -13.83 -10.66 15.42
N LEU A 94 -13.15 -9.52 15.29
CA LEU A 94 -11.73 -9.48 14.96
C LEU A 94 -10.86 -10.09 16.05
N THR A 95 -11.14 -9.82 17.34
CA THR A 95 -10.42 -10.43 18.47
C THR A 95 -10.57 -11.94 18.46
N ALA A 96 -11.78 -12.46 18.27
CA ALA A 96 -12.01 -13.91 18.20
C ALA A 96 -11.21 -14.54 17.04
N ARG A 97 -11.22 -13.92 15.86
CA ARG A 97 -10.43 -14.37 14.71
C ARG A 97 -8.92 -14.32 14.97
N HIS A 98 -8.44 -13.25 15.59
CA HIS A 98 -7.04 -13.06 15.93
C HIS A 98 -6.56 -14.12 16.93
N LEU A 99 -7.33 -14.37 18.00
CA LEU A 99 -7.02 -15.42 18.97
C LEU A 99 -7.01 -16.82 18.34
N LEU A 100 -7.92 -17.10 17.41
CA LEU A 100 -7.89 -18.35 16.64
C LEU A 100 -6.61 -18.46 15.80
N CYS A 101 -6.19 -17.37 15.11
CA CYS A 101 -4.93 -17.33 14.36
C CYS A 101 -3.71 -17.54 15.25
N LEU A 102 -3.68 -16.99 16.48
CA LEU A 102 -2.56 -17.15 17.41
C LEU A 102 -2.46 -18.58 17.98
N ARG A 103 -3.59 -19.23 18.23
CA ARG A 103 -3.64 -20.63 18.71
C ARG A 103 -3.30 -21.62 17.62
N SER A 104 -3.62 -21.30 16.38
CA SER A 104 -3.24 -22.10 15.22
C SER A 104 -1.75 -21.86 14.93
N ARG A 105 -0.89 -22.88 15.07
CA ARG A 105 0.48 -22.76 14.53
C ARG A 105 0.32 -22.44 13.04
N PRO A 106 0.85 -21.32 12.52
CA PRO A 106 0.81 -21.10 11.09
C PRO A 106 1.55 -22.27 10.47
N ARG A 107 0.85 -23.10 9.66
CA ARG A 107 1.55 -23.97 8.70
C ARG A 107 2.51 -23.03 7.99
N ARG A 108 3.83 -23.26 8.12
CA ARG A 108 4.85 -22.46 7.44
C ARG A 108 4.50 -22.47 5.96
N ARG A 109 3.83 -21.42 5.48
CA ARG A 109 3.62 -21.26 4.05
C ARG A 109 5.00 -20.95 3.49
N PRO A 110 5.47 -21.66 2.45
CA PRO A 110 6.72 -21.29 1.82
C PRO A 110 6.62 -19.81 1.43
N ARG A 111 7.63 -19.02 1.82
CA ARG A 111 7.67 -17.60 1.42
C ARG A 111 7.56 -17.55 -0.10
N PRO A 112 6.68 -16.72 -0.67
CA PRO A 112 6.71 -16.49 -2.10
C PRO A 112 8.13 -16.04 -2.47
N ARG A 113 8.80 -16.80 -3.34
CA ARG A 113 10.09 -16.39 -3.91
C ARG A 113 9.76 -15.39 -5.01
N PHE A 114 10.06 -14.13 -4.76
CA PHE A 114 10.06 -13.09 -5.78
C PHE A 114 11.46 -13.05 -6.40
N GLY A 115 11.51 -13.11 -7.73
CA GLY A 115 12.75 -12.99 -8.48
C GLY A 115 12.51 -12.18 -9.75
N LEU A 116 13.44 -11.27 -10.03
CA LEU A 116 13.54 -10.59 -11.32
C LEU A 116 14.51 -11.39 -12.18
N LYS A 117 14.02 -11.98 -13.27
CA LYS A 117 14.89 -12.58 -14.28
C LYS A 117 14.89 -11.66 -15.49
N ARG A 118 16.06 -11.43 -16.08
CA ARG A 118 16.19 -10.74 -17.35
C ARG A 118 16.20 -11.79 -18.45
N SER A 119 15.17 -11.77 -19.29
CA SER A 119 15.04 -12.63 -20.47
C SER A 119 14.86 -11.68 -21.67
N ASP A 120 15.72 -11.78 -22.69
CA ASP A 120 15.64 -10.98 -23.93
C ASP A 120 15.49 -9.46 -23.74
N GLY A 121 16.18 -8.91 -22.74
CA GLY A 121 16.14 -7.46 -22.46
C GLY A 121 14.89 -6.99 -21.71
N VAL A 122 13.95 -7.89 -21.41
CA VAL A 122 12.74 -7.62 -20.62
C VAL A 122 12.93 -8.14 -19.20
N TRP A 123 12.46 -7.36 -18.23
CA TRP A 123 12.43 -7.77 -16.82
C TRP A 123 11.16 -8.56 -16.56
N GLU A 124 11.31 -9.84 -16.24
CA GLU A 124 10.21 -10.72 -15.88
C GLU A 124 10.18 -10.87 -14.36
N CYS A 125 9.07 -10.45 -13.75
CA CYS A 125 8.76 -10.79 -12.37
C CYS A 125 8.04 -12.14 -12.36
N TRP A 126 8.68 -13.17 -11.79
CA TRP A 126 8.04 -14.48 -11.62
C TRP A 126 7.55 -14.64 -10.18
N SER A 127 6.26 -14.96 -10.03
CA SER A 127 5.69 -15.47 -8.79
C SER A 127 5.32 -16.95 -8.98
N ILE A 128 6.20 -17.89 -8.63
CA ILE A 128 5.79 -19.30 -8.51
C ILE A 128 5.13 -19.48 -7.16
N ALA A 129 3.81 -19.51 -7.19
CA ALA A 129 3.00 -19.96 -6.09
C ALA A 129 2.42 -21.32 -6.52
N HIS A 130 3.15 -22.42 -6.28
CA HIS A 130 2.59 -23.77 -6.39
C HIS A 130 1.48 -23.92 -5.33
N TYR A 131 0.24 -23.59 -5.70
CA TYR A 131 -0.96 -23.83 -4.91
C TYR A 131 -1.95 -24.61 -5.78
N PRO A 132 -1.95 -25.95 -5.74
CA PRO A 132 -2.78 -26.77 -6.62
C PRO A 132 -4.27 -26.80 -6.22
N ASN A 133 -4.72 -25.97 -5.27
CA ASN A 133 -6.14 -25.89 -4.91
C ASN A 133 -6.48 -24.49 -4.37
N ARG A 134 -7.01 -23.64 -5.24
CA ARG A 134 -7.38 -22.26 -4.92
C ARG A 134 -8.90 -22.18 -4.77
N GLN A 135 -9.41 -22.51 -3.58
CA GLN A 135 -10.67 -21.93 -3.09
C GLN A 135 -10.31 -20.77 -2.17
N SER A 136 -10.50 -19.57 -2.73
CA SER A 136 -10.51 -18.22 -2.12
C SER A 136 -10.30 -18.13 -0.60
N ILE A 137 -9.14 -17.62 -0.20
CA ILE A 137 -8.99 -16.85 1.05
C ILE A 137 -8.32 -15.52 0.66
N PRO A 138 -8.96 -14.37 0.90
CA PRO A 138 -8.27 -13.09 0.79
C PRO A 138 -7.28 -12.99 1.97
N ASP A 139 -5.99 -12.84 1.68
CA ASP A 139 -4.98 -12.53 2.68
C ASP A 139 -5.34 -11.20 3.38
N PRO A 140 -5.44 -11.16 4.73
CA PRO A 140 -5.64 -9.89 5.41
C PRO A 140 -4.31 -9.13 5.48
N LEU A 141 -4.36 -7.90 4.96
CA LEU A 141 -3.44 -6.80 5.22
C LEU A 141 -3.04 -6.78 6.71
N GLN A 142 -1.75 -6.88 7.02
CA GLN A 142 -1.23 -6.67 8.36
C GLN A 142 -1.36 -5.19 8.73
N TYR A 143 -2.35 -4.85 9.54
CA TYR A 143 -2.38 -3.58 10.28
C TYR A 143 -1.52 -3.72 11.54
N GLY A 144 -0.67 -2.73 11.79
CA GLY A 144 0.35 -2.70 12.84
C GLY A 144 -0.19 -2.82 14.25
N LEU A 145 -0.35 -4.05 14.73
CA LEU A 145 -0.40 -4.34 16.16
C LEU A 145 1.03 -4.45 16.72
N PRO A 146 1.28 -3.98 17.95
CA PRO A 146 2.57 -4.13 18.60
C PRO A 146 2.92 -5.62 18.74
N ASN A 147 4.20 -5.95 18.53
CA ASN A 147 4.70 -7.32 18.67
C ASN A 147 4.41 -7.85 20.08
N PRO A 148 3.97 -9.11 20.23
CA PRO A 148 3.90 -9.73 21.56
C PRO A 148 5.30 -9.77 22.19
N PRO A 149 5.40 -9.67 23.53
CA PRO A 149 6.68 -9.69 24.21
C PRO A 149 7.45 -10.98 23.89
N ASN A 150 8.76 -10.82 23.73
CA ASN A 150 9.69 -11.84 23.27
C ASN A 150 9.59 -13.09 24.18
N ARG A 151 9.07 -14.21 23.65
CA ARG A 151 9.13 -15.50 24.35
C ARG A 151 10.52 -16.07 24.14
N ASP A 152 11.20 -16.35 25.24
CA ASP A 152 12.51 -16.97 25.26
C ASP A 152 12.47 -18.32 24.49
N PRO A 153 13.35 -18.57 23.50
CA PRO A 153 13.24 -19.75 22.64
C PRO A 153 13.46 -21.09 23.36
N THR A 154 13.89 -21.05 24.62
CA THR A 154 14.34 -22.21 25.41
C THR A 154 13.29 -22.72 26.40
N SER A 155 12.21 -21.99 26.65
CA SER A 155 11.16 -22.46 27.58
C SER A 155 10.21 -23.45 26.88
N ASN A 156 10.50 -24.74 26.96
CA ASN A 156 9.57 -25.81 26.54
C ASN A 156 8.90 -26.44 27.79
N PRO A 157 7.62 -26.16 28.09
CA PRO A 157 6.95 -26.67 29.28
C PRO A 157 6.53 -28.15 29.19
N HIS A 158 6.99 -28.89 28.17
CA HIS A 158 6.61 -30.30 27.94
C HIS A 158 7.73 -31.31 28.18
N ARG A 159 8.80 -30.97 28.91
CA ARG A 159 9.90 -31.91 29.20
C ARG A 159 9.94 -32.45 30.64
N ASP A 160 9.15 -31.90 31.57
CA ASP A 160 9.21 -32.26 33.00
C ASP A 160 8.07 -33.19 33.46
N SER A 161 7.54 -34.04 32.57
CA SER A 161 6.46 -34.99 32.94
C SER A 161 6.72 -36.43 32.48
N GLN A 162 7.98 -36.79 32.28
CA GLN A 162 8.40 -38.19 32.17
C GLN A 162 9.68 -38.42 32.99
N LYS A 163 9.51 -38.51 34.31
CA LYS A 163 10.25 -39.41 35.19
C LYS A 163 9.32 -39.87 36.29
#